data_AF-A0A328NVL8-F1
#
_entry.id   AF-A0A328NVL8-F1
#
_cell.length_a   1.000
_cell.length_b   1.000
_cell.length_c   1.000
_cell.angle_alpha   90.00
_cell.angle_beta   90.00
_cell.angle_gamma   90.00
#
_symmetry.space_group_name_H-M   'P 1'
#
loop_
_entity.id
_entity.type
_entity.pdbx_description
1 polymer ?
#
loop_
_entity_poly.entity_id
_entity_poly.type
_entity_poly.pdbx_seq_one_letter_code
_entity_poly.pdbx_strand_id
1 'polypeptide(L)'
;MRRSLIIAAIIAACALGGCHDMAQPAPVVVHGYVTDMKAFDAFIATRPTPEQFRARYPDVQLLLPGSISTMEMRYNNSRYYPELDKDGRITGGHFS
;
A
#
# COMPACT_ATOMS: atom_id res chain seq x y z
N MET A 1 13.56 38.31 -57.99
CA MET A 1 13.93 39.69 -57.58
C MET A 1 12.87 40.22 -56.61
N ARG A 2 13.28 41.00 -55.60
CA ARG A 2 12.50 41.62 -54.49
C ARG A 2 12.02 40.62 -53.42
N ARG A 3 12.74 40.35 -52.32
CA ARG A 3 13.25 41.19 -51.21
C ARG A 3 12.15 42.03 -50.53
N SER A 4 11.59 41.47 -49.45
CA SER A 4 11.09 42.24 -48.30
C SER A 4 11.49 41.51 -47.01
N LEU A 5 12.47 42.09 -46.34
CA LEU A 5 12.77 41.88 -44.92
C LEU A 5 11.77 42.73 -44.11
N ILE A 6 11.37 42.28 -42.91
CA ILE A 6 11.37 43.03 -41.63
C ILE A 6 10.58 42.25 -40.54
N ILE A 7 11.34 41.68 -39.59
CA ILE A 7 11.23 41.78 -38.11
C ILE A 7 9.87 41.56 -37.43
N ALA A 8 9.76 40.53 -36.57
CA ALA A 8 9.56 40.68 -35.13
C ALA A 8 9.49 39.32 -34.40
N ALA A 9 10.17 39.26 -33.26
CA ALA A 9 10.37 38.10 -32.40
C ALA A 9 9.17 37.81 -31.48
N ILE A 10 8.91 36.53 -31.18
CA ILE A 10 8.39 36.09 -29.86
C ILE A 10 9.08 34.78 -29.50
N ILE A 11 9.88 34.83 -28.44
CA ILE A 11 10.39 33.69 -27.69
C ILE A 11 9.28 33.27 -26.72
N ALA A 12 8.90 31.99 -26.71
CA ALA A 12 8.25 31.35 -25.57
C ALA A 12 8.77 29.92 -25.45
N ALA A 13 9.77 29.75 -24.58
CA ALA A 13 10.17 28.48 -24.00
C ALA A 13 9.20 28.09 -22.86
N CYS A 14 9.37 26.87 -22.36
CA CYS A 14 8.68 26.22 -21.22
C CYS A 14 7.46 25.37 -21.64
N ALA A 15 7.29 24.11 -21.24
CA ALA A 15 8.05 23.29 -20.30
C ALA A 15 7.72 21.81 -20.55
N LEU A 16 8.64 20.96 -20.09
CA LEU A 16 8.51 19.53 -19.90
C LEU A 16 7.16 19.17 -19.25
N GLY A 17 6.33 18.40 -19.96
CA GLY A 17 5.21 17.69 -19.34
C GLY A 17 5.79 16.58 -18.47
N GLY A 18 5.84 16.85 -17.16
CA GLY A 18 6.48 16.03 -16.15
C GLY A 18 5.95 14.59 -16.06
N CYS A 19 6.81 13.72 -15.55
CA CYS A 19 6.43 12.45 -14.96
C CYS A 19 5.22 12.67 -14.05
N HIS A 20 4.13 11.98 -14.36
CA HIS A 20 3.04 11.78 -13.43
C HIS A 20 3.57 10.85 -12.32
N ASP A 21 4.30 11.40 -11.36
CA ASP A 21 4.36 10.83 -10.03
C ASP A 21 2.94 10.94 -9.47
N MET A 22 2.12 9.94 -9.79
CA MET A 22 0.91 9.67 -9.02
C MET A 22 1.37 9.42 -7.60
N ALA A 23 1.38 10.47 -6.80
CA ALA A 23 1.61 10.38 -5.37
C ALA A 23 0.49 9.52 -4.79
N GLN A 24 0.73 8.22 -4.74
CA GLN A 24 -0.18 7.29 -4.10
C GLN A 24 -0.24 7.74 -2.64
N PRO A 25 -1.44 8.08 -2.11
CA PRO A 25 -1.55 8.55 -0.75
C PRO A 25 -0.87 7.55 0.18
N ALA A 26 -0.08 8.06 1.12
CA ALA A 26 0.65 7.23 2.07
C ALA A 26 -0.34 6.27 2.76
N PRO A 27 0.05 5.00 2.97
CA PRO A 27 -0.82 4.06 3.64
C PRO A 27 -1.18 4.62 5.01
N VAL A 28 -2.48 4.71 5.29
CA VAL A 28 -2.96 5.03 6.65
C VAL A 28 -2.37 3.97 7.58
N VAL A 29 -1.86 4.33 8.75
CA VAL A 29 -1.30 3.35 9.71
C VAL A 29 -2.31 3.14 10.84
N VAL A 30 -2.61 1.90 11.19
CA VAL A 30 -3.42 1.55 12.38
C VAL A 30 -2.51 1.03 13.47
N HIS A 31 -2.46 1.74 14.59
CA HIS A 31 -1.72 1.31 15.77
C HIS A 31 -2.55 0.42 16.69
N GLY A 32 -1.86 -0.43 17.44
CA GLY A 32 -2.45 -1.41 18.35
C GLY A 32 -3.06 -2.60 17.61
N TYR A 33 -4.20 -3.08 18.11
CA TYR A 33 -4.90 -4.24 17.56
C TYR A 33 -6.09 -3.84 16.70
N VAL A 34 -6.61 -4.77 15.90
CA VAL A 34 -7.71 -4.48 14.99
C VAL A 34 -9.03 -4.34 15.76
N THR A 35 -9.58 -3.13 15.75
CA THR A 35 -10.90 -2.81 16.31
C THR A 35 -11.97 -2.64 15.24
N ASP A 36 -11.60 -2.10 14.06
CA ASP A 36 -12.48 -1.98 12.90
C ASP A 36 -12.30 -3.18 11.97
N MET A 37 -13.09 -4.22 12.22
CA MET A 37 -13.07 -5.44 11.40
C MET A 37 -13.51 -5.20 9.96
N LYS A 38 -14.43 -4.26 9.72
CA LYS A 38 -14.90 -3.98 8.36
C LYS A 38 -13.81 -3.33 7.51
N ALA A 39 -13.06 -2.38 8.08
CA ALA A 39 -11.91 -1.77 7.41
C ALA A 39 -10.78 -2.79 7.20
N PHE A 40 -10.58 -3.70 8.15
CA PHE A 40 -9.62 -4.79 8.01
C PHE A 40 -9.99 -5.75 6.88
N ASP A 41 -11.24 -6.23 6.83
CA ASP A 41 -11.72 -7.11 5.77
C ASP A 41 -11.60 -6.46 4.39
N ALA A 42 -11.94 -5.17 4.29
CA ALA A 42 -11.75 -4.41 3.05
C ALA A 42 -10.27 -4.31 2.63
N PHE A 43 -9.36 -4.18 3.59
CA PHE A 43 -7.92 -4.20 3.32
C PHE A 43 -7.45 -5.58 2.84
N ILE A 44 -7.85 -6.67 3.53
CA ILE A 44 -7.50 -8.04 3.12
C ILE A 44 -8.04 -8.37 1.73
N ALA A 45 -9.24 -7.89 1.39
CA ALA A 45 -9.83 -8.06 0.06
C ALA A 45 -8.98 -7.45 -1.09
N THR A 46 -8.08 -6.50 -0.80
CA THR A 46 -7.12 -5.97 -1.79
C THR A 46 -5.97 -6.94 -2.11
N ARG A 47 -5.92 -8.08 -1.41
CA ARG A 47 -4.88 -9.11 -1.49
C ARG A 47 -3.48 -8.54 -1.23
N PRO A 48 -3.24 -7.95 -0.04
CA PRO A 48 -2.00 -7.28 0.27
C PRO A 48 -0.83 -8.27 0.36
N THR A 49 0.38 -7.80 0.11
CA THR A 49 1.59 -8.54 0.48
C THR A 49 1.80 -8.50 2.00
N PRO A 50 2.58 -9.43 2.57
CA PRO A 50 2.95 -9.38 3.99
C PRO A 50 3.65 -8.08 4.41
N GLU A 51 4.35 -7.40 3.50
CA GLU A 51 4.99 -6.11 3.75
C GLU A 51 3.96 -4.98 3.81
N GLN A 52 2.99 -4.98 2.88
CA GLN A 52 1.88 -4.03 2.89
C GLN A 52 1.03 -4.18 4.15
N PHE A 53 0.81 -5.43 4.61
CA PHE A 53 0.14 -5.69 5.88
C PHE A 53 0.89 -5.04 7.05
N ARG A 54 2.20 -5.28 7.17
CA ARG A 54 3.03 -4.72 8.26
C ARG A 54 3.10 -3.19 8.21
N ALA A 55 3.06 -2.59 7.02
CA ALA A 55 3.00 -1.14 6.88
C ALA A 55 1.66 -0.56 7.38
N ARG A 56 0.54 -1.27 7.13
CA ARG A 56 -0.81 -0.84 7.50
C ARG A 56 -1.15 -1.13 8.98
N TYR A 57 -0.73 -2.28 9.49
CA TYR A 57 -0.99 -2.78 10.85
C TYR A 57 0.32 -3.20 11.54
N PRO A 58 1.22 -2.26 11.88
CA PRO A 58 2.55 -2.56 12.41
C PRO A 58 2.54 -3.29 13.76
N ASP A 59 1.50 -3.07 14.56
CA ASP A 59 1.38 -3.62 15.91
C ASP A 59 0.61 -4.96 15.95
N VAL A 60 0.06 -5.40 14.80
CA VAL A 60 -0.59 -6.70 14.67
C VAL A 60 0.45 -7.74 14.26
N GLN A 61 0.59 -8.78 15.08
CA GLN A 61 1.55 -9.85 14.83
C GLN A 61 1.07 -10.71 13.65
N LEU A 62 1.78 -10.64 12.52
CA LEU A 62 1.50 -11.45 11.34
C LEU A 62 2.28 -12.78 11.39
N LEU A 63 1.58 -13.90 11.57
CA LEU A 63 2.17 -15.24 11.69
C LEU A 63 2.08 -16.01 10.38
N LEU A 64 3.08 -15.83 9.51
CA LEU A 64 3.13 -16.52 8.22
C LEU A 64 3.18 -18.05 8.40
N PRO A 65 2.68 -18.83 7.42
CA PRO A 65 2.80 -20.28 7.44
C PRO A 65 4.23 -20.75 7.73
N GLY A 66 4.41 -21.64 8.71
CA GLY A 66 5.71 -22.15 9.14
C GLY A 66 6.44 -21.28 10.18
N SER A 67 5.87 -20.14 10.58
CA SER A 67 6.43 -19.33 11.68
C SER A 67 6.34 -20.09 13.00
N ILE A 68 7.39 -19.99 13.82
CA ILE A 68 7.40 -20.53 15.18
C ILE A 68 6.82 -19.46 16.12
N SER A 69 5.80 -19.83 16.92
CA SER A 69 5.24 -18.99 17.97
C SER A 69 5.00 -19.77 19.25
N THR A 70 4.94 -19.07 20.37
CA THR A 70 4.51 -19.64 21.64
C THR A 70 3.01 -19.94 21.62
N MET A 71 2.57 -20.90 22.44
CA MET A 71 1.15 -21.27 22.61
C MET A 71 0.40 -20.26 23.51
N GLU A 72 0.61 -18.97 23.27
CA GLU A 72 -0.12 -17.91 23.98
C GLU A 72 -1.51 -17.74 23.38
N MET A 73 -2.52 -17.66 24.25
CA MET A 73 -3.91 -17.41 23.88
C MET A 73 -4.19 -15.91 23.94
N ARG A 74 -4.64 -15.33 22.84
CA ARG A 74 -5.05 -13.93 22.71
C ARG A 74 -6.51 -13.88 22.27
N TYR A 75 -7.17 -12.73 22.45
CA TYR A 75 -8.60 -12.53 22.12
C TYR A 75 -8.92 -11.11 21.61
N ASN A 76 -7.89 -10.31 21.34
CA ASN A 76 -8.04 -8.89 21.04
C ASN A 76 -7.69 -8.55 19.59
N ASN A 77 -7.66 -9.53 18.67
CA ASN A 77 -7.25 -9.31 17.27
C ASN A 77 -5.84 -8.71 17.12
N SER A 78 -4.91 -9.03 18.03
CA SER A 78 -3.51 -8.59 17.96
C SER A 78 -2.60 -9.56 17.22
N ARG A 79 -3.10 -10.74 16.82
CA ARG A 79 -2.34 -11.74 16.07
C ARG A 79 -3.17 -12.32 14.94
N TYR A 80 -2.65 -12.20 13.72
CA TYR A 80 -3.31 -12.66 12.50
C TYR A 80 -2.54 -13.80 11.84
N TYR A 81 -3.26 -14.84 11.46
CA TYR A 81 -2.76 -16.02 10.75
C TYR A 81 -3.26 -15.96 9.30
N PRO A 82 -2.44 -15.44 8.36
CA PRO A 82 -2.86 -15.25 6.99
C PRO A 82 -2.86 -16.56 6.20
N GLU A 83 -3.84 -16.70 5.33
CA GLU A 83 -3.79 -17.60 4.19
C GLU A 83 -3.13 -16.87 3.02
N LEU A 84 -2.23 -17.55 2.31
CA LEU A 84 -1.49 -16.98 1.19
C LEU A 84 -1.83 -17.71 -0.11
N ASP A 85 -1.89 -16.96 -1.21
CA ASP A 85 -1.92 -17.56 -2.54
C ASP A 85 -0.52 -17.99 -3.02
N LYS A 86 -0.48 -18.54 -4.25
CA LYS A 86 0.75 -18.98 -4.92
C LYS A 86 1.80 -17.88 -5.09
N ASP A 87 1.39 -16.61 -5.09
CA ASP A 87 2.26 -15.44 -5.27
C ASP A 87 2.62 -14.82 -3.91
N GLY A 88 2.23 -15.45 -2.80
CA GLY A 88 2.52 -14.99 -1.45
C GLY A 88 1.65 -13.82 -0.98
N ARG A 89 0.55 -13.51 -1.68
CA ARG A 89 -0.39 -12.46 -1.26
C ARG A 89 -1.39 -13.02 -0.27
N ILE A 90 -1.76 -12.20 0.71
CA ILE A 90 -2.75 -12.56 1.73
C ILE A 90 -4.12 -12.60 1.07
N THR A 91 -4.81 -13.74 1.15
CA THR A 91 -6.18 -13.92 0.60
C THR A 91 -7.26 -13.97 1.66
N GLY A 92 -6.85 -14.17 2.91
CA GLY A 92 -7.73 -14.42 4.04
C GLY A 92 -6.92 -14.80 5.26
N GLY A 93 -7.57 -15.41 6.24
CA GLY A 93 -6.96 -15.79 7.50
C GLY A 93 -7.89 -15.57 8.69
N HIS A 94 -7.36 -15.74 9.89
CA HIS A 94 -8.11 -15.55 11.12
C HIS A 94 -7.26 -14.92 12.22
N PHE A 95 -7.92 -14.29 13.19
CA PHE A 95 -7.29 -13.82 14.41
C PHE A 95 -7.29 -14.91 15.49
N SER A 96 -6.33 -14.82 16.40
CA SER A 96 -6.46 -15.34 17.77
C SER A 96 -6.54 -14.16 18.72
#